data_AF-A0A2V9V2S1-F1
#
_entry.id   AF-A0A2V9V2S1-F1
#
_cell.length_a   1.000
_cell.length_b   1.000
_cell.length_c   1.000
_cell.angle_alpha   90.00
_cell.angle_beta   90.00
_cell.angle_gamma   90.00
#
_symmetry.space_group_name_H-M   'P 1'
#
loop_
_entity.id
_entity.type
_entity.pdbx_description
1 polymer ?
#
loop_
_entity_poly.entity_id
_entity_poly.type
_entity_poly.pdbx_seq_one_letter_code
_entity_poly.pdbx_strand_id
1 'polypeptide(L)'
;MKVDFDEARAVLHIRNYCALDAFTVANSLDASHPMGHPVAAVLNSFKMRWSGVKRMTSFTSTDPQDRFAGDFIEDSCEINVDVTTLPSTGHGFHFVSDPGSTTVNFAQIGRERNGAFV
;
A
#
# COMPACT_ATOMS: atom_id res chain seq x y z
N MET A 1 -9.26 4.18 -7.31
CA MET A 1 -8.18 3.36 -7.89
C MET A 1 -8.53 3.04 -9.33
N LYS A 2 -7.56 3.06 -10.25
CA LYS A 2 -7.73 2.58 -11.63
C LYS A 2 -6.78 1.40 -11.84
N VAL A 3 -7.30 0.30 -12.36
CA VAL A 3 -6.53 -0.94 -12.60
C VAL A 3 -6.80 -1.41 -14.02
N ASP A 4 -5.74 -1.71 -14.73
CA ASP A 4 -5.72 -2.36 -16.02
C ASP A 4 -4.88 -3.63 -15.87
N PHE A 5 -5.54 -4.78 -15.97
CA PHE A 5 -4.89 -6.07 -15.78
C PHE A 5 -4.14 -6.51 -17.04
N ASP A 6 -4.58 -6.07 -18.22
CA ASP A 6 -3.96 -6.41 -19.51
C ASP A 6 -2.66 -5.63 -19.69
N GLU A 7 -2.64 -4.35 -19.29
CA GLU A 7 -1.44 -3.52 -19.28
C GLU A 7 -0.58 -3.69 -18.01
N ALA A 8 -1.02 -4.52 -17.05
CA ALA A 8 -0.40 -4.67 -15.73
C ALA A 8 -0.10 -3.32 -15.06
N ARG A 9 -1.12 -2.46 -15.05
CA ARG A 9 -1.00 -1.08 -14.63
C ARG A 9 -2.07 -0.75 -13.62
N ALA A 10 -1.66 -0.20 -12.48
CA ALA A 10 -2.60 0.38 -11.53
C ALA A 10 -2.13 1.76 -11.10
N VAL A 11 -3.09 2.62 -10.76
CA VAL A 11 -2.80 3.95 -10.21
C VAL A 11 -3.78 4.27 -9.09
N LEU A 12 -3.22 4.64 -7.93
CA LEU A 12 -3.94 5.17 -6.79
C LEU A 12 -3.47 6.61 -6.53
N HIS A 13 -4.41 7.55 -6.56
CA HIS A 13 -4.17 8.95 -6.22
C HIS A 13 -5.07 9.34 -5.05
N ILE A 14 -4.48 9.93 -4.01
CA ILE A 14 -5.17 10.49 -2.85
C ILE A 14 -4.62 11.90 -2.63
N ARG A 15 -5.49 12.84 -2.22
CA ARG A 15 -5.12 14.21 -1.89
C ARG A 15 -5.95 14.70 -0.72
N ASN A 16 -5.38 15.61 0.07
CA ASN A 16 -6.06 16.30 1.16
C ASN A 16 -6.80 15.34 2.11
N TYR A 17 -6.12 14.26 2.50
CA TYR A 17 -6.70 13.24 3.36
C TYR A 17 -6.20 13.40 4.80
N CYS A 18 -7.12 13.42 5.76
CA CYS A 18 -6.78 13.42 7.18
C CYS A 18 -6.25 12.04 7.57
N ALA A 19 -4.99 11.98 7.98
CA ALA A 19 -4.32 10.77 8.42
C ALA A 19 -4.01 10.84 9.92
N LEU A 20 -3.77 9.68 10.51
CA LEU A 20 -3.16 9.56 11.82
C LEU A 20 -1.73 9.06 11.62
N ASP A 21 -0.76 9.80 12.17
CA ASP A 21 0.65 9.44 12.14
C ASP A 21 1.04 8.86 13.49
N ALA A 22 1.44 7.59 13.50
CA ALA A 22 1.92 6.89 14.69
C ALA A 22 3.43 7.04 14.91
N PHE A 23 4.11 7.88 14.10
CA PHE A 23 5.56 8.02 14.03
C PHE A 23 6.26 6.67 13.76
N THR A 24 7.53 6.54 14.15
CA THR A 24 8.34 5.33 13.99
C THR A 24 7.85 4.19 14.88
N VAL A 25 6.87 3.42 14.37
CA VAL A 25 6.57 2.08 14.87
C VAL A 25 7.19 1.11 13.86
N ALA A 26 8.24 0.39 14.28
CA ALA A 26 8.99 -0.50 13.39
C ALA A 26 8.12 -1.64 12.80
N ASN A 27 6.97 -1.93 13.43
CA ASN A 27 5.95 -2.81 12.90
C ASN A 27 4.61 -2.60 13.64
N SER A 28 3.57 -2.11 12.97
CA SER A 28 2.25 -1.91 13.58
C SER A 28 1.48 -3.22 13.87
N LEU A 29 2.02 -4.38 13.48
CA LEU A 29 1.47 -5.72 13.75
C LEU A 29 2.14 -6.42 14.93
N ASP A 30 3.17 -5.80 15.53
CA ASP A 30 3.85 -6.35 16.69
C ASP A 30 3.22 -5.83 18.00
N ALA A 31 2.58 -6.72 18.75
CA ALA A 31 1.96 -6.39 20.02
C ALA A 31 2.96 -5.94 21.10
N SER A 32 4.25 -6.27 20.96
CA SER A 32 5.32 -5.83 21.87
C SER A 32 5.82 -4.41 21.60
N HIS A 33 5.46 -3.84 20.44
CA HIS A 33 5.76 -2.47 20.06
C HIS A 33 4.44 -1.75 19.77
N PRO A 34 3.62 -1.45 20.80
CA PRO A 34 2.31 -0.87 20.61
C PRO A 34 2.44 0.44 19.83
N MET A 35 1.53 0.60 18.88
CA MET A 35 1.31 1.85 18.18
C MET A 35 1.08 2.92 19.25
N GLY A 36 2.02 3.86 19.40
CA GLY A 36 1.94 4.92 20.42
C GLY A 36 0.71 5.81 20.22
N HIS A 37 0.67 7.00 20.83
CA HIS A 37 -0.45 7.93 20.61
C HIS A 37 -0.36 8.57 19.22
N PRO A 38 -1.21 8.18 18.25
CA PRO A 38 -1.11 8.73 16.91
C PRO A 38 -1.53 10.20 16.92
N VAL A 39 -0.82 11.02 16.15
CA VAL A 39 -1.12 12.45 16.02
C VAL A 39 -1.81 12.76 14.69
N ALA A 40 -2.53 13.87 14.64
CA ALA A 40 -3.20 14.29 13.41
C ALA A 40 -2.19 14.73 12.34
N ALA A 41 -2.35 14.20 11.15
CA ALA A 41 -1.57 14.53 9.96
C ALA A 41 -2.47 14.78 8.75
N VAL A 42 -1.90 15.42 7.74
CA VAL A 42 -2.53 15.62 6.44
C VAL A 42 -1.65 14.98 5.39
N LEU A 43 -2.20 13.99 4.71
CA LEU A 43 -1.64 13.44 3.47
C LEU A 43 -2.01 14.41 2.35
N ASN A 44 -1.12 15.37 2.09
CA ASN A 44 -1.31 16.41 1.07
C ASN A 44 -1.44 15.77 -0.30
N SER A 45 -0.53 14.85 -0.61
CA SER A 45 -0.61 14.03 -1.82
C SER A 45 -0.04 12.64 -1.62
N PHE A 46 -0.69 11.66 -2.23
CA PHE A 46 -0.19 10.30 -2.35
C PHE A 46 -0.50 9.78 -3.73
N LYS A 47 0.53 9.30 -4.42
CA LYS A 47 0.44 8.73 -5.75
C LYS A 47 1.25 7.45 -5.80
N MET A 48 0.56 6.36 -6.05
CA MET A 48 1.14 5.03 -6.20
C MET A 48 0.86 4.52 -7.61
N ARG A 49 1.89 4.05 -8.30
CA ARG A 49 1.82 3.59 -9.69
C ARG A 49 2.45 2.22 -9.81
N TRP A 50 1.67 1.26 -10.25
CA TRP A 50 2.14 -0.07 -10.60
C TRP A 50 2.36 -0.15 -12.10
N SER A 51 3.46 -0.76 -12.53
CA SER A 51 3.77 -1.00 -13.93
C SER A 51 4.94 -1.96 -14.11
N GLY A 52 5.04 -2.56 -15.28
CA GLY A 52 6.18 -3.37 -15.69
C GLY A 52 6.08 -4.79 -15.16
N VAL A 53 5.52 -5.67 -15.98
CA VAL A 53 5.36 -7.09 -15.67
C VAL A 53 6.73 -7.74 -15.42
N LYS A 54 6.91 -8.32 -14.24
CA LYS A 54 8.04 -9.21 -13.93
C LYS A 54 7.64 -10.67 -14.06
N ARG A 55 6.47 -11.03 -13.55
CA ARG A 55 5.95 -12.41 -13.55
C ARG A 55 4.43 -12.43 -13.49
N MET A 56 3.82 -13.39 -14.17
CA MET A 56 2.39 -13.69 -14.05
C MET A 56 2.22 -15.09 -13.45
N THR A 57 1.27 -15.27 -12.54
CA THR A 57 1.01 -16.56 -11.89
C THR A 57 -0.46 -16.68 -11.52
N SER A 58 -1.02 -17.85 -11.72
CA SER A 58 -2.36 -18.22 -11.27
C SER A 58 -2.26 -19.23 -10.14
N PHE A 59 -3.12 -19.09 -9.14
CA PHE A 59 -3.23 -20.03 -8.03
C PHE A 59 -4.68 -20.50 -7.87
N THR A 60 -4.85 -21.77 -7.54
CA THR A 60 -6.13 -22.33 -7.13
C THR A 60 -5.85 -23.30 -6.00
N SER A 61 -6.54 -23.13 -4.88
CA SER A 61 -6.41 -24.01 -3.73
C SER A 61 -6.84 -25.42 -4.11
N THR A 62 -6.09 -26.41 -3.63
CA THR A 62 -6.39 -27.83 -3.82
C THR A 62 -7.25 -28.41 -2.71
N ASP A 63 -7.48 -27.66 -1.63
CA ASP A 63 -8.36 -28.05 -0.54
C ASP A 63 -9.83 -27.84 -0.97
N PRO A 64 -10.67 -28.89 -0.97
CA PRO A 64 -12.07 -28.76 -1.37
C PRO A 64 -12.92 -27.85 -0.45
N GLN A 65 -12.45 -27.56 0.77
CA GLN A 65 -13.10 -26.62 1.70
C GLN A 65 -12.67 -25.17 1.47
N ASP A 66 -11.55 -24.95 0.80
CA ASP A 66 -11.01 -23.64 0.48
C ASP A 66 -11.14 -23.38 -1.03
N ARG A 67 -12.12 -22.55 -1.41
CA ARG A 67 -12.37 -22.23 -2.82
C ARG A 67 -11.53 -21.07 -3.33
N PHE A 68 -10.45 -20.72 -2.63
CA PHE A 68 -9.57 -19.63 -3.01
C PHE A 68 -8.94 -19.89 -4.37
N ALA A 69 -9.03 -18.89 -5.24
CA ALA A 69 -8.35 -18.85 -6.53
C ALA A 69 -8.03 -17.41 -6.89
N GLY A 70 -6.95 -17.19 -7.62
CA GLY A 70 -6.58 -15.85 -8.07
C GLY A 70 -5.53 -15.85 -9.15
N ASP A 71 -5.55 -14.76 -9.92
CA ASP A 71 -4.53 -14.41 -10.91
C ASP A 71 -3.73 -13.23 -10.38
N PHE A 72 -2.41 -13.32 -10.50
CA PHE A 72 -1.47 -12.39 -9.91
C PHE A 72 -0.40 -11.97 -10.91
N ILE A 73 -0.10 -10.68 -10.92
CA ILE A 73 0.96 -10.09 -11.73
C ILE A 73 1.93 -9.41 -10.78
N GLU A 74 3.13 -9.96 -10.67
CA GLU A 74 4.25 -9.30 -10.01
C GLU A 74 4.81 -8.22 -10.93
N ASP A 75 5.02 -7.03 -10.37
CA ASP A 75 5.43 -5.84 -11.11
C ASP A 75 6.39 -4.95 -10.29
N SER A 76 6.55 -3.71 -10.72
CA SER A 76 7.21 -2.65 -9.97
C SER A 76 6.19 -1.59 -9.56
N CYS A 77 6.42 -0.96 -8.41
CA CYS A 77 5.63 0.16 -7.95
C CYS A 77 6.50 1.39 -7.67
N GLU A 78 5.99 2.56 -8.03
CA GLU A 78 6.54 3.86 -7.66
C GLU A 78 5.57 4.54 -6.69
N ILE A 79 6.10 5.00 -5.55
CA ILE A 79 5.32 5.64 -4.48
C ILE A 79 5.82 7.06 -4.31
N ASN A 80 4.91 8.02 -4.45
CA ASN A 80 5.14 9.44 -4.16
C ASN A 80 4.22 9.87 -3.02
N VAL A 81 4.79 10.44 -1.97
CA VAL A 81 4.10 10.87 -0.75
C VAL A 81 4.52 12.28 -0.39
N ASP A 82 3.55 13.10 -0.01
CA ASP A 82 3.72 14.37 0.68
C ASP A 82 2.77 14.37 1.89
N VAL A 83 3.33 14.37 3.08
CA VAL A 83 2.58 14.31 4.35
C VAL A 83 3.14 15.31 5.35
N THR A 84 2.25 15.96 6.09
CA THR A 84 2.61 16.91 7.14
C THR A 84 1.82 16.63 8.42
N THR A 85 2.45 16.60 9.58
CA THR A 85 1.73 16.63 10.86
C THR A 85 1.24 18.04 11.17
N LEU A 86 0.09 18.17 11.84
CA LEU A 86 -0.45 19.50 12.14
C LEU A 86 0.47 20.27 13.10
N PRO A 87 0.63 21.61 12.97
CA PRO A 87 1.46 22.40 13.88
C PRO A 87 1.08 22.24 15.36
N SER A 88 -0.20 21.99 15.64
CA SER A 88 -0.75 21.75 16.98
C SER A 88 -0.20 20.49 17.65
N THR A 89 0.49 19.62 16.92
CA THR A 89 1.12 18.40 17.45
C THR A 89 2.45 18.67 18.13
N GLY A 90 3.00 19.90 18.06
CA GLY A 90 4.27 20.29 18.70
C GLY A 90 5.53 19.72 18.03
N HIS A 91 5.37 18.84 17.04
CA HIS A 91 6.44 18.06 16.41
C HIS A 91 6.45 18.21 14.88
N GLY A 92 6.00 19.36 14.37
CA GLY A 92 5.78 19.66 12.94
C GLY A 92 6.74 18.90 12.02
N PHE A 93 6.23 17.80 11.46
CA PHE A 93 6.95 16.87 10.61
C PHE A 93 6.44 17.09 9.20
N HIS A 94 7.35 17.30 8.25
CA HIS A 94 7.03 17.32 6.83
C HIS A 94 7.91 16.31 6.14
N PHE A 95 7.27 15.39 5.41
CA PHE A 95 7.95 14.38 4.64
C PHE A 95 7.47 14.43 3.19
N VAL A 96 8.46 14.45 2.30
CA VAL A 96 8.28 14.26 0.87
C VAL A 96 9.14 13.08 0.48
N SER A 97 8.52 12.07 -0.14
CA SER A 97 9.27 10.92 -0.66
C SER A 97 10.21 11.36 -1.77
N ASP A 98 11.42 10.81 -1.78
CA ASP A 98 12.28 10.82 -2.96
C ASP A 98 12.08 9.50 -3.72
N PRO A 99 11.29 9.48 -4.81
CA PRO A 99 11.03 8.27 -5.58
C PRO A 99 12.30 7.72 -6.26
N GLY A 100 13.38 8.52 -6.40
CA GLY A 100 14.65 8.08 -6.97
C GLY A 100 15.50 7.24 -6.01
N SER A 101 15.29 7.35 -4.70
CA SER A 101 16.03 6.62 -3.66
C SER A 101 15.18 5.61 -2.88
N THR A 102 13.87 5.59 -3.11
CA THR A 102 12.95 4.66 -2.46
C THR A 102 12.88 3.33 -3.22
N THR A 103 13.42 2.26 -2.65
CA THR A 103 13.40 0.92 -3.27
C THR A 103 12.11 0.18 -2.94
N VAL A 104 11.35 -0.20 -3.98
CA VAL A 104 10.24 -1.15 -3.86
C VAL A 104 10.75 -2.56 -4.15
N ASN A 105 10.86 -3.39 -3.11
CA ASN A 105 11.36 -4.76 -3.23
C ASN A 105 10.37 -5.70 -3.92
N PHE A 106 9.06 -5.43 -3.80
CA PHE A 106 8.00 -6.25 -4.35
C PHE A 106 6.72 -5.44 -4.53
N ALA A 107 6.02 -5.65 -5.65
CA ALA A 107 4.71 -5.10 -5.93
C ALA A 107 3.90 -6.11 -6.76
N GLN A 108 2.59 -6.10 -6.58
CA GLN A 108 1.70 -7.03 -7.24
C GLN A 108 0.31 -6.42 -7.46
N ILE A 109 -0.27 -6.71 -8.62
CA ILE A 109 -1.71 -6.54 -8.89
C ILE A 109 -2.33 -7.93 -8.95
N GLY A 110 -3.44 -8.13 -8.24
CA GLY A 110 -4.12 -9.42 -8.16
C GLY A 110 -5.61 -9.29 -8.34
N ARG A 111 -6.22 -10.31 -8.93
CA ARG A 111 -7.67 -10.55 -8.87
C ARG A 111 -7.89 -11.88 -8.19
N GLU A 112 -8.51 -11.83 -7.02
CA GLU A 112 -8.79 -13.01 -6.22
C GLU A 112 -10.29 -13.24 -6.07
N ARG A 113 -10.65 -14.51 -5.88
CA ARG A 113 -11.95 -14.94 -5.36
C ARG A 113 -11.69 -15.56 -4.00
N ASN A 114 -12.10 -14.87 -2.94
CA ASN A 114 -12.05 -15.42 -1.60
C ASN A 114 -13.01 -16.62 -1.52
N GLY A 115 -12.50 -17.76 -1.04
CA GLY A 115 -13.16 -19.06 -1.10
C GLY A 115 -14.30 -19.26 -0.11
N ALA A 116 -14.46 -18.35 0.86
CA ALA A 116 -15.44 -18.45 1.94
C ALA A 116 -16.69 -17.59 1.64
N PHE A 117 -17.52 -18.03 0.70
CA PHE A 117 -18.93 -17.63 0.68
C PHE A 117 -19.74 -18.91 0.95
N VAL A 118 -20.05 -19.13 2.23
CA VAL A 118 -21.15 -20.01 2.66
C VAL A 118 -22.46 -19.24 2.60
#